data_AF-A0AA42DR97-F1
#
_entry.id   AF-A0AA42DR97-F1
#
_cell.length_a   1.000
_cell.length_b   1.000
_cell.length_c   1.000
_cell.angle_alpha   90.00
_cell.angle_beta   90.00
_cell.angle_gamma   90.00
#
_symmetry.space_group_name_H-M   'P 1'
#
loop_
_entity.id
_entity.type
_entity.pdbx_description
1 polymer ?
#
loop_
_entity_poly.entity_id
_entity_poly.type
_entity_poly.pdbx_seq_one_letter_code
_entity_poly.pdbx_strand_id
1 'polypeptide(L)'
;MQRILHVVTVGRLVWEKGYERLIKIHARLIKEGIRHTLTIIGEGVLHAELEKVIQNLGVGASCKLLGAKSNPLPYMKQADLFVCSSISEGLSGVVVESMYLNKPIVATRSIGPSELLQEGVYGLLVDNTEEGLYDGIKRMLQDKELRDYYTHKLENASDFPFNEALVLKQLENLFVPIDRKRKTRVLFIMMNMLLGGAETVLAHILEIMDYSKYEIELVVLADSKSDAIWLNPKAKVRFIYPSEEAFWMAYQAGSLELGLGTDYDYEVGFLGIIGPLLFKTYGNPNAIKINWVHGEFKYSFGGYDRQTIQTLYDEVDLIVCVSEKLQETVVEYLGETYRSKLKVIYNPYSCESIRTKADDTPEYSLEEIFSSNISIKEYTKLREVLKDYRKILFLIYDINTINPQFLAFLQQIEGEYEIEIQSVIKGNECIEIRGFKGGLFKDLNELWKRIEHSEMITLESQGYDCIIACGGILTVWLISELKTPIDKMSWVQQDYPSSHIGYTLDYTRKLYERISKIICPTEKIRQTYLVALGESYENKIEVIDNGCR
;
A
#
# COMPACT_ATOMS: atom_id res chain seq x y z
N MET A 1 -13.96 29.62 18.91
CA MET A 1 -12.65 29.02 18.56
C MET A 1 -12.50 29.05 17.05
N GLN A 2 -11.30 29.37 16.54
CA GLN A 2 -11.02 29.27 15.10
C GLN A 2 -11.07 27.79 14.70
N ARG A 3 -11.78 27.47 13.61
CA ARG A 3 -11.87 26.09 13.08
C ARG A 3 -10.47 25.59 12.74
N ILE A 4 -10.09 24.41 13.24
CA ILE A 4 -8.84 23.74 12.88
C ILE A 4 -9.02 23.16 11.48
N LEU A 5 -8.11 23.49 10.57
CA LEU A 5 -8.13 22.94 9.21
C LEU A 5 -7.57 21.52 9.19
N HIS A 6 -8.15 20.68 8.34
CA HIS A 6 -7.69 19.31 8.12
C HIS A 6 -6.98 19.16 6.77
N VAL A 7 -5.72 18.71 6.81
CA VAL A 7 -4.91 18.38 5.64
C VAL A 7 -4.86 16.87 5.47
N VAL A 8 -5.03 16.40 4.23
CA VAL A 8 -4.95 14.98 3.91
C VAL A 8 -4.03 14.72 2.74
N THR A 9 -3.41 13.54 2.73
CA THR A 9 -2.71 12.98 1.58
C THR A 9 -2.91 11.47 1.53
N VAL A 10 -2.86 10.90 0.33
CA VAL A 10 -3.13 9.48 0.09
C VAL A 10 -2.09 8.90 -0.86
N GLY A 11 -1.54 7.74 -0.54
CA GLY A 11 -0.59 7.04 -1.40
C GLY A 11 0.33 6.07 -0.66
N ARG A 12 1.08 5.28 -1.44
CA ARG A 12 2.06 4.32 -0.90
C ARG A 12 3.13 5.02 -0.06
N LEU A 13 3.50 4.45 1.08
CA LEU A 13 4.53 4.99 1.97
C LEU A 13 5.93 4.62 1.44
N VAL A 14 6.35 5.32 0.38
CA VAL A 14 7.63 5.17 -0.31
C VAL A 14 8.31 6.54 -0.49
N TRP A 15 9.60 6.54 -0.77
CA TRP A 15 10.42 7.76 -0.82
C TRP A 15 9.88 8.77 -1.85
N GLU A 16 9.43 8.28 -3.00
CA GLU A 16 8.91 9.07 -4.11
C GLU A 16 7.71 9.95 -3.72
N LYS A 17 6.97 9.60 -2.65
CA LYS A 17 5.83 10.39 -2.16
C LYS A 17 6.23 11.53 -1.21
N GLY A 18 7.48 11.55 -0.74
CA GLY A 18 8.02 12.67 0.04
C GLY A 18 7.29 12.93 1.36
N TYR A 19 6.74 11.92 2.02
CA TYR A 19 5.99 12.11 3.27
C TYR A 19 6.85 12.56 4.44
N GLU A 20 8.13 12.19 4.49
CA GLU A 20 9.04 12.65 5.55
C GLU A 20 9.16 14.19 5.57
N ARG A 21 9.39 14.83 4.40
CA ARG A 21 9.44 16.29 4.30
C ARG A 21 8.10 16.93 4.65
N LEU A 22 6.97 16.30 4.28
CA LEU A 22 5.64 16.79 4.62
C LEU A 22 5.42 16.82 6.15
N ILE A 23 5.85 15.77 6.86
CA ILE A 23 5.76 15.69 8.32
C ILE A 23 6.66 16.75 8.99
N LYS A 24 7.89 16.96 8.48
CA LYS A 24 8.79 18.03 8.96
C LYS A 24 8.17 19.42 8.78
N ILE A 25 7.57 19.69 7.62
CA ILE A 25 6.86 20.93 7.33
C ILE A 25 5.68 21.11 8.28
N HIS A 26 4.87 20.06 8.48
CA HIS A 26 3.77 20.08 9.45
C HIS A 26 4.26 20.48 10.84
N ALA A 27 5.32 19.84 11.34
CA ALA A 27 5.89 20.15 12.66
C ALA A 27 6.40 21.59 12.77
N ARG A 28 7.06 22.10 11.72
CA ARG A 28 7.50 23.50 11.66
C ARG A 28 6.31 24.46 11.75
N LEU A 29 5.25 24.22 10.99
CA LEU A 29 4.04 25.05 11.00
C LEU A 29 3.32 25.04 12.35
N ILE A 30 3.25 23.87 13.01
CA ILE A 30 2.71 23.76 14.38
C ILE A 30 3.55 24.58 15.37
N LYS A 31 4.88 24.51 15.28
CA LYS A 31 5.80 25.31 16.11
C LYS A 31 5.64 26.82 15.92
N GLU A 32 5.28 27.25 14.71
CA GLU A 32 4.96 28.65 14.37
C GLU A 32 3.55 29.09 14.81
N GLY A 33 2.77 28.19 15.43
CA GLY A 33 1.42 28.48 15.92
C GLY A 33 0.31 28.34 14.87
N ILE A 34 0.62 27.81 13.68
CA ILE A 34 -0.36 27.55 12.62
C ILE A 34 -1.04 26.21 12.90
N ARG A 35 -2.12 26.26 13.68
CA ARG A 35 -2.86 25.06 14.10
C ARG A 35 -3.64 24.42 12.96
N HIS A 36 -3.32 23.17 12.65
CA HIS A 36 -3.99 22.32 11.67
C HIS A 36 -3.71 20.85 12.00
N THR A 37 -4.35 19.92 11.29
CA THR A 37 -4.09 18.48 11.40
C THR A 37 -3.64 17.91 10.06
N LEU A 38 -2.91 16.80 10.10
CA LEU A 38 -2.41 16.06 8.94
C LEU A 38 -2.75 14.58 9.07
N THR A 39 -3.46 14.04 8.07
CA THR A 39 -3.68 12.60 7.92
C THR A 39 -3.00 12.09 6.66
N ILE A 40 -2.19 11.05 6.80
CA ILE A 40 -1.53 10.34 5.70
C ILE A 40 -2.18 8.95 5.61
N ILE A 41 -2.78 8.64 4.46
CA ILE A 41 -3.51 7.38 4.23
C ILE A 41 -2.73 6.54 3.22
N GLY A 42 -2.43 5.30 3.58
CA GLY A 42 -1.70 4.36 2.74
C GLY A 42 -0.74 3.50 3.56
N GLU A 43 -0.13 2.54 2.87
CA GLU A 43 0.81 1.57 3.46
C GLU A 43 2.10 1.51 2.63
N GLY A 44 3.19 1.06 3.25
CA GLY A 44 4.44 0.86 2.52
C GLY A 44 5.66 0.72 3.41
N VAL A 45 6.81 0.43 2.78
CA VAL A 45 8.07 0.12 3.46
C VAL A 45 8.55 1.22 4.42
N LEU A 46 8.11 2.47 4.24
CA LEU A 46 8.47 3.58 5.11
C LEU A 46 7.53 3.79 6.32
N HIS A 47 6.49 2.97 6.52
CA HIS A 47 5.51 3.20 7.60
C HIS A 47 6.18 3.41 8.97
N ALA A 48 7.00 2.43 9.40
CA ALA A 48 7.68 2.47 10.70
C ALA A 48 8.67 3.64 10.83
N GLU A 49 9.30 4.05 9.73
CA GLU A 49 10.21 5.19 9.72
C GLU A 49 9.44 6.51 9.88
N LEU A 50 8.34 6.68 9.15
CA LEU A 50 7.50 7.88 9.22
C LEU A 50 6.84 8.02 10.60
N GLU A 51 6.42 6.91 11.23
CA GLU A 51 5.94 6.91 12.62
C GLU A 51 7.01 7.42 13.60
N LYS A 52 8.25 6.95 13.47
CA LYS A 52 9.38 7.45 14.29
C LYS A 52 9.61 8.94 14.08
N VAL A 53 9.51 9.43 12.84
CA VAL A 53 9.64 10.86 12.53
C VAL A 53 8.55 11.68 13.23
N ILE A 54 7.29 11.22 13.19
CA ILE A 54 6.16 11.88 13.88
C ILE A 54 6.40 11.95 15.40
N GLN A 55 6.87 10.85 15.99
CA GLN A 55 7.16 10.75 17.43
C GLN A 55 8.32 11.68 17.82
N ASN A 56 9.44 11.62 17.09
CA ASN A 56 10.63 12.43 17.35
C ASN A 56 10.35 13.94 17.24
N LEU A 57 9.45 14.33 16.34
CA LEU A 57 9.02 15.72 16.18
C LEU A 57 7.93 16.14 17.19
N GLY A 58 7.39 15.21 17.97
CA GLY A 58 6.38 15.50 19.00
C GLY A 58 5.02 15.92 18.44
N VAL A 59 4.69 15.53 17.20
CA VAL A 59 3.46 15.96 16.49
C VAL A 59 2.39 14.89 16.39
N GLY A 60 2.50 13.79 17.15
CA GLY A 60 1.54 12.69 17.12
C GLY A 60 0.10 13.06 17.52
N ALA A 61 -0.12 14.22 18.13
CA ALA A 61 -1.46 14.75 18.43
C ALA A 61 -2.13 15.44 17.23
N SER A 62 -1.36 15.81 16.20
CA SER A 62 -1.85 16.55 15.02
C SER A 62 -1.46 15.91 13.69
N CYS A 63 -0.64 14.85 13.69
CA CYS A 63 -0.25 14.09 12.51
C CYS A 63 -0.46 12.59 12.74
N LYS A 64 -1.20 11.92 11.85
CA LYS A 64 -1.52 10.48 11.94
C LYS A 64 -1.27 9.75 10.61
N LEU A 65 -0.70 8.54 10.70
CA LEU A 65 -0.74 7.53 9.64
C LEU A 65 -1.96 6.64 9.90
N LEU A 66 -2.80 6.41 8.88
CA LEU A 66 -4.02 5.59 9.02
C LEU A 66 -3.92 4.20 8.39
N GLY A 67 -2.76 3.84 7.86
CA GLY A 67 -2.57 2.63 7.05
C GLY A 67 -3.38 2.68 5.74
N ALA A 68 -3.39 1.57 5.01
CA ALA A 68 -4.17 1.44 3.77
C ALA A 68 -5.69 1.38 4.06
N LYS A 69 -6.46 2.16 3.29
CA LYS A 69 -7.94 2.13 3.29
C LYS A 69 -8.46 1.61 1.96
N SER A 70 -9.50 0.78 2.02
CA SER A 70 -10.18 0.27 0.82
C SER A 70 -10.86 1.39 0.04
N ASN A 71 -11.36 2.40 0.75
CA ASN A 71 -11.91 3.62 0.18
C ASN A 71 -11.41 4.86 0.97
N PRO A 72 -10.41 5.60 0.45
CA PRO A 72 -9.90 6.81 1.09
C PRO A 72 -10.75 8.06 0.80
N LEU A 73 -11.68 8.00 -0.17
CA LEU A 73 -12.41 9.16 -0.68
C LEU A 73 -13.27 9.89 0.38
N PRO A 74 -13.91 9.20 1.35
CA PRO A 74 -14.61 9.88 2.44
C PRO A 74 -13.70 10.80 3.27
N TYR A 75 -12.47 10.37 3.56
CA TYR A 75 -11.49 11.19 4.27
C TYR A 75 -11.06 12.39 3.42
N MET A 76 -10.83 12.18 2.12
CA MET A 76 -10.50 13.24 1.18
C MET A 76 -11.62 14.28 1.07
N LYS A 77 -12.87 13.82 1.04
CA LYS A 77 -14.06 14.68 0.99
C LYS A 77 -14.21 15.54 2.25
N GLN A 78 -13.82 15.04 3.42
CA GLN A 78 -13.91 15.78 4.68
C GLN A 78 -12.76 16.77 4.90
N ALA A 79 -11.65 16.60 4.19
CA ALA A 79 -10.50 17.49 4.30
C ALA A 79 -10.77 18.90 3.74
N ASP A 80 -10.03 19.86 4.30
CA ASP A 80 -10.01 21.26 3.86
C ASP A 80 -8.92 21.52 2.82
N LEU A 81 -7.88 20.68 2.79
CA LEU A 81 -6.74 20.81 1.89
C LEU A 81 -6.18 19.42 1.54
N PHE A 82 -5.99 19.16 0.25
CA PHE A 82 -5.21 18.02 -0.22
C PHE A 82 -3.77 18.44 -0.54
N VAL A 83 -2.79 17.63 -0.14
CA VAL A 83 -1.37 17.86 -0.44
C VAL A 83 -0.77 16.70 -1.21
N CYS A 84 -0.24 16.98 -2.39
CA CYS A 84 0.62 16.06 -3.16
C CYS A 84 2.09 16.45 -2.94
N SER A 85 2.75 15.78 -2.00
CA SER A 85 4.16 16.02 -1.64
C SER A 85 5.15 15.19 -2.45
N SER A 86 4.76 14.62 -3.59
CA SER A 86 5.60 13.68 -4.34
C SER A 86 6.89 14.32 -4.84
N ILE A 87 8.02 13.61 -4.69
CA ILE A 87 9.30 13.94 -5.29
C ILE A 87 9.28 13.59 -6.77
N SER A 88 8.72 12.42 -7.11
CA SER A 88 8.57 11.92 -8.49
C SER A 88 7.15 11.37 -8.67
N GLU A 89 6.50 11.72 -9.79
CA GLU A 89 5.11 11.34 -10.06
C GLU A 89 4.81 11.42 -11.56
N GLY A 90 4.48 10.28 -12.18
CA GLY A 90 4.13 10.21 -13.61
C GLY A 90 2.72 10.74 -13.89
N LEU A 91 1.73 10.20 -13.19
CA LEU A 91 0.35 10.72 -13.15
C LEU A 91 -0.29 10.35 -11.81
N SER A 92 -0.85 11.34 -11.11
CA SER A 92 -1.37 11.13 -9.75
C SER A 92 -2.89 10.95 -9.74
N GLY A 93 -3.35 9.71 -9.57
CA GLY A 93 -4.80 9.42 -9.48
C GLY A 93 -5.46 10.13 -8.30
N VAL A 94 -4.78 10.24 -7.17
CA VAL A 94 -5.28 10.94 -5.98
C VAL A 94 -5.41 12.46 -6.17
N VAL A 95 -4.64 13.06 -7.09
CA VAL A 95 -4.85 14.45 -7.50
C VAL A 95 -6.13 14.57 -8.33
N VAL A 96 -6.37 13.65 -9.28
CA VAL A 96 -7.63 13.61 -10.05
C VAL A 96 -8.84 13.43 -9.14
N GLU A 97 -8.77 12.50 -8.19
CA GLU A 97 -9.82 12.31 -7.19
C GLU A 97 -10.08 13.59 -6.39
N SER A 98 -9.02 14.27 -5.93
CA SER A 98 -9.12 15.55 -5.23
C SER A 98 -9.76 16.64 -6.08
N MET A 99 -9.45 16.69 -7.39
CA MET A 99 -10.07 17.62 -8.33
C MET A 99 -11.57 17.36 -8.46
N TYR A 100 -12.00 16.10 -8.61
CA TYR A 100 -13.43 15.76 -8.72
C TYR A 100 -14.22 15.95 -7.42
N LEU A 101 -13.52 15.93 -6.27
CA LEU A 101 -14.04 16.29 -4.95
C LEU A 101 -13.95 17.81 -4.67
N ASN A 102 -13.55 18.61 -5.65
CA ASN A 102 -13.40 20.07 -5.58
C ASN A 102 -12.51 20.51 -4.41
N LYS A 103 -11.46 19.75 -4.12
CA LYS A 103 -10.57 20.07 -3.00
C LYS A 103 -9.54 21.11 -3.40
N PRO A 104 -9.28 22.13 -2.55
CA PRO A 104 -8.07 22.91 -2.67
C PRO A 104 -6.85 21.98 -2.64
N ILE A 105 -5.92 22.16 -3.58
CA ILE A 105 -4.75 21.29 -3.75
C ILE A 105 -3.47 22.13 -3.67
N VAL A 106 -2.49 21.65 -2.90
CA VAL A 106 -1.07 22.03 -3.05
C VAL A 106 -0.32 20.84 -3.62
N ALA A 107 0.44 21.05 -4.69
CA ALA A 107 1.25 19.99 -5.26
C ALA A 107 2.62 20.50 -5.68
N THR A 108 3.64 19.66 -5.52
CA THR A 108 4.97 19.94 -6.07
C THR A 108 4.95 19.87 -7.59
N ARG A 109 5.80 20.67 -8.24
CA ARG A 109 6.04 20.65 -9.68
C ARG A 109 6.78 19.37 -10.09
N SER A 110 6.04 18.27 -10.17
CA SER A 110 6.41 17.02 -10.86
C SER A 110 5.54 16.82 -12.10
N ILE A 111 5.88 15.87 -12.97
CA ILE A 111 5.25 15.67 -14.29
C ILE A 111 3.72 15.55 -14.17
N GLY A 112 3.24 14.60 -13.37
CA GLY A 112 1.81 14.33 -13.21
C GLY A 112 1.01 15.53 -12.66
N PRO A 113 1.32 16.04 -11.46
CA PRO A 113 0.61 17.17 -10.87
C PRO A 113 0.66 18.44 -11.71
N SER A 114 1.78 18.73 -12.38
CA SER A 114 1.90 19.93 -13.24
C SER A 114 0.93 19.87 -14.42
N GLU A 115 0.74 18.69 -14.99
CA GLU A 115 -0.22 18.48 -16.08
C GLU A 115 -1.67 18.47 -15.60
N LEU A 116 -1.97 17.68 -14.57
CA LEU A 116 -3.32 17.55 -14.03
C LEU A 116 -3.89 18.88 -13.56
N LEU A 117 -3.06 19.71 -12.91
CA LEU A 117 -3.46 21.03 -12.43
C LEU A 117 -3.32 22.13 -13.50
N GLN A 118 -3.01 21.77 -14.74
CA GLN A 118 -2.82 22.69 -15.89
C GLN A 118 -1.91 23.87 -15.53
N GLU A 119 -0.69 23.59 -15.12
CA GLU A 119 0.30 24.61 -14.73
C GLU A 119 -0.17 25.57 -13.62
N GLY A 120 -1.06 25.09 -12.75
CA GLY A 120 -1.52 25.80 -11.55
C GLY A 120 -2.87 26.49 -11.72
N VAL A 121 -3.58 26.24 -12.82
CA VAL A 121 -4.96 26.73 -13.02
C VAL A 121 -5.92 26.14 -11.98
N TYR A 122 -5.78 24.85 -11.65
CA TYR A 122 -6.70 24.12 -10.77
C TYR A 122 -6.18 23.85 -9.35
N GLY A 123 -4.96 24.27 -9.04
CA GLY A 123 -4.38 24.10 -7.72
C GLY A 123 -3.05 24.83 -7.59
N LEU A 124 -2.54 24.97 -6.37
CA LEU A 124 -1.29 25.66 -6.13
C LEU A 124 -0.09 24.75 -6.42
N LEU A 125 0.58 24.99 -7.56
CA LEU A 125 1.85 24.35 -7.88
C LEU A 125 3.03 25.10 -7.24
N VAL A 126 3.87 24.34 -6.54
CA VAL A 126 5.06 24.86 -5.85
C VAL A 126 6.32 24.13 -6.29
N ASP A 127 7.47 24.77 -6.08
CA ASP A 127 8.75 24.15 -6.37
C ASP A 127 8.89 22.83 -5.62
N ASN A 128 9.56 21.86 -6.25
CA ASN A 128 9.75 20.52 -5.69
C ASN A 128 10.86 20.51 -4.63
N THR A 129 10.77 21.41 -3.65
CA THR A 129 11.70 21.60 -2.54
C THR A 129 10.91 21.62 -1.23
N GLU A 130 11.59 21.40 -0.11
CA GLU A 130 10.93 21.47 1.21
C GLU A 130 10.39 22.88 1.50
N GLU A 131 11.14 23.94 1.18
CA GLU A 131 10.69 25.33 1.38
C GLU A 131 9.52 25.71 0.46
N GLY A 132 9.56 25.32 -0.82
CA GLY A 132 8.45 25.60 -1.75
C GLY A 132 7.15 24.93 -1.28
N LEU A 133 7.24 23.69 -0.81
CA LEU A 133 6.11 22.98 -0.22
C LEU A 133 5.62 23.62 1.08
N TYR A 134 6.54 24.03 1.96
CA TYR A 134 6.22 24.76 3.19
C TYR A 134 5.46 26.07 2.90
N ASP A 135 5.97 26.90 1.99
CA ASP A 135 5.36 28.19 1.65
C ASP A 135 3.97 28.00 1.04
N GLY A 136 3.80 27.00 0.18
CA GLY A 136 2.52 26.65 -0.43
C GLY A 136 1.48 26.20 0.60
N ILE A 137 1.85 25.27 1.47
CA ILE A 137 0.96 24.76 2.53
C ILE A 137 0.61 25.89 3.50
N LYS A 138 1.60 26.68 3.94
CA LYS A 138 1.39 27.82 4.83
C LYS A 138 0.39 28.82 4.25
N ARG A 139 0.59 29.21 2.99
CA ARG A 139 -0.32 30.10 2.28
C ARG A 139 -1.73 29.53 2.22
N MET A 140 -1.87 28.27 1.82
CA MET A 140 -3.19 27.63 1.71
C MET A 140 -3.87 27.40 3.05
N LEU A 141 -3.14 27.28 4.16
CA LEU A 141 -3.74 27.23 5.50
C LEU A 141 -4.23 28.61 5.97
N GLN A 142 -3.52 29.68 5.63
CA GLN A 142 -3.80 31.03 6.13
C GLN A 142 -4.78 31.82 5.23
N ASP A 143 -4.80 31.54 3.94
CA ASP A 143 -5.59 32.28 2.94
C ASP A 143 -6.87 31.51 2.57
N LYS A 144 -7.98 31.87 3.21
CA LYS A 144 -9.29 31.28 2.91
C LYS A 144 -9.77 31.65 1.50
N GLU A 145 -9.52 32.88 1.04
CA GLU A 145 -9.97 33.34 -0.27
C GLU A 145 -9.30 32.54 -1.39
N LEU A 146 -8.02 32.21 -1.23
CA LEU A 146 -7.32 31.36 -2.19
C LEU A 146 -7.86 29.92 -2.21
N ARG A 147 -8.21 29.35 -1.05
CA ARG A 147 -8.86 28.03 -1.00
C ARG A 147 -10.23 28.07 -1.68
N ASP A 148 -11.03 29.09 -1.39
CA ASP A 148 -12.35 29.27 -2.00
C ASP A 148 -12.22 29.47 -3.53
N TYR A 149 -11.22 30.22 -3.98
CA TYR A 149 -10.91 30.41 -5.39
C TYR A 149 -10.66 29.08 -6.11
N TYR A 150 -9.77 28.23 -5.60
CA TYR A 150 -9.49 26.94 -6.23
C TYR A 150 -10.69 25.98 -6.16
N THR A 151 -11.42 25.97 -5.05
CA THR A 151 -12.66 25.19 -4.91
C THR A 151 -13.64 25.59 -6.01
N HIS A 152 -13.89 26.88 -6.18
CA HIS A 152 -14.81 27.40 -7.20
C HIS A 152 -14.30 27.13 -8.62
N LYS A 153 -12.98 27.20 -8.86
CA LYS A 153 -12.40 26.84 -10.16
C LYS A 153 -12.65 25.37 -10.52
N LEU A 154 -12.51 24.47 -9.56
CA LEU A 154 -12.78 23.04 -9.75
C LEU A 154 -14.27 22.74 -9.92
N GLU A 155 -15.14 23.39 -9.15
CA GLU A 155 -16.60 23.24 -9.27
C GLU A 155 -17.14 23.60 -10.66
N ASN A 156 -16.55 24.63 -11.29
CA ASN A 156 -16.93 25.08 -12.62
C ASN A 156 -16.13 24.42 -13.74
N ALA A 157 -15.15 23.55 -13.41
CA ALA A 157 -14.41 22.82 -14.41
C ALA A 157 -15.33 21.79 -15.08
N SER A 158 -15.35 21.80 -16.40
CA SER A 158 -15.98 20.76 -17.23
C SER A 158 -14.91 20.14 -18.12
N ASP A 159 -15.15 18.90 -18.54
CA ASP A 159 -14.39 18.24 -19.60
C ASP A 159 -12.88 18.10 -19.35
N PHE A 160 -12.50 17.58 -18.16
CA PHE A 160 -11.12 17.14 -17.96
C PHE A 160 -10.73 16.07 -18.98
N PRO A 161 -9.47 16.08 -19.49
CA PRO A 161 -9.04 15.15 -20.54
C PRO A 161 -9.01 13.69 -20.07
N PHE A 162 -9.01 13.47 -18.75
CA PHE A 162 -9.09 12.18 -18.08
C PHE A 162 -10.53 11.74 -17.75
N ASN A 163 -11.53 12.43 -18.30
CA ASN A 163 -12.93 12.00 -18.23
C ASN A 163 -13.11 10.65 -18.95
N GLU A 164 -13.77 9.71 -18.28
CA GLU A 164 -13.98 8.33 -18.77
C GLU A 164 -14.53 8.27 -20.22
N ALA A 165 -15.51 9.10 -20.57
CA ALA A 165 -16.12 9.07 -21.90
C ALA A 165 -15.15 9.56 -22.99
N LEU A 166 -14.30 10.55 -22.69
CA LEU A 166 -13.26 11.03 -23.60
C LEU A 166 -12.17 9.97 -23.80
N VAL A 167 -11.73 9.35 -22.72
CA VAL A 167 -10.72 8.27 -22.77
C VAL A 167 -11.27 7.06 -23.54
N LEU A 168 -12.53 6.67 -23.32
CA LEU A 168 -13.17 5.58 -24.07
C LEU A 168 -13.14 5.85 -25.58
N LYS A 169 -13.46 7.08 -26.00
CA LYS A 169 -13.35 7.48 -27.41
C LYS A 169 -11.91 7.42 -27.94
N GLN A 170 -10.91 7.75 -27.11
CA GLN A 170 -9.49 7.60 -27.47
C GLN A 170 -9.10 6.13 -27.64
N LEU A 171 -9.59 5.24 -26.77
CA LEU A 171 -9.37 3.79 -26.89
C LEU A 171 -9.98 3.24 -28.19
N GLU A 172 -11.18 3.68 -28.57
CA GLU A 172 -11.80 3.30 -29.84
C GLU A 172 -10.99 3.74 -31.07
N ASN A 173 -10.35 4.91 -30.99
CA ASN A 173 -9.44 5.41 -32.03
C ASN A 173 -8.06 4.72 -32.01
N LEU A 174 -7.67 4.11 -30.89
CA LEU A 174 -6.44 3.34 -30.78
C LEU A 174 -6.63 1.93 -31.38
N PHE A 175 -7.70 1.24 -30.98
CA PHE A 175 -8.01 -0.13 -31.37
C PHE A 175 -9.00 -0.15 -32.54
N VAL A 176 -8.54 0.29 -33.70
CA VAL A 176 -9.35 0.32 -34.93
C VAL A 176 -9.54 -1.11 -35.47
N PRO A 177 -10.75 -1.50 -35.90
CA PRO A 177 -10.97 -2.83 -36.48
C PRO A 177 -10.12 -3.09 -37.72
N ILE A 178 -9.26 -4.11 -37.65
CA ILE A 178 -8.46 -4.60 -38.78
C ILE A 178 -9.36 -5.37 -39.78
N ASP A 179 -10.29 -6.18 -39.28
CA ASP A 179 -11.33 -6.86 -40.07
C ASP A 179 -12.71 -6.54 -39.51
N ARG A 180 -13.55 -5.89 -40.32
CA ARG A 180 -14.93 -5.51 -39.95
C ARG A 180 -15.89 -6.69 -39.80
N LYS A 181 -15.48 -7.91 -40.19
CA LYS A 181 -16.32 -9.12 -40.11
C LYS A 181 -16.21 -9.85 -38.78
N ARG A 182 -15.22 -9.52 -37.95
CA ARG A 182 -15.02 -10.13 -36.63
C ARG A 182 -14.71 -9.06 -35.58
N LYS A 183 -14.69 -9.47 -34.31
CA LYS A 183 -14.22 -8.61 -33.23
C LYS A 183 -12.72 -8.36 -33.36
N THR A 184 -12.28 -7.18 -32.95
CA THR A 184 -10.87 -6.85 -32.78
C THR A 184 -10.34 -7.58 -31.55
N ARG A 185 -9.23 -8.30 -31.70
CA ARG A 185 -8.62 -9.09 -30.63
C ARG A 185 -7.46 -8.36 -30.00
N VAL A 186 -7.56 -8.06 -28.72
CA VAL A 186 -6.57 -7.26 -27.98
C VAL A 186 -6.01 -8.11 -26.84
N LEU A 187 -4.69 -8.28 -26.83
CA LEU A 187 -3.95 -8.89 -25.73
C LEU A 187 -3.32 -7.80 -24.87
N PHE A 188 -3.68 -7.74 -23.60
CA PHE A 188 -2.95 -6.99 -22.58
C PHE A 188 -1.96 -7.90 -21.86
N ILE A 189 -0.75 -7.39 -21.60
CA ILE A 189 0.31 -8.07 -20.87
C ILE A 189 0.71 -7.19 -19.69
N MET A 190 0.64 -7.76 -18.49
CA MET A 190 0.97 -7.09 -17.22
C MET A 190 1.87 -8.01 -16.38
N MET A 191 2.81 -7.45 -15.63
CA MET A 191 3.66 -8.26 -14.74
C MET A 191 2.84 -8.93 -13.65
N ASN A 192 2.12 -8.16 -12.85
CA ASN A 192 1.29 -8.62 -11.74
C ASN A 192 0.06 -7.70 -11.61
N MET A 193 -0.88 -8.04 -10.73
CA MET A 193 -2.06 -7.20 -10.43
C MET A 193 -2.06 -6.74 -8.96
N LEU A 194 -0.88 -6.35 -8.43
CA LEU A 194 -0.77 -5.75 -7.10
C LEU A 194 -1.56 -4.43 -7.06
N LEU A 195 -2.17 -4.09 -5.92
CA LEU A 195 -2.99 -2.88 -5.72
C LEU A 195 -2.18 -1.58 -5.90
N GLY A 196 -1.94 -1.21 -7.16
CA GLY A 196 -1.22 -0.03 -7.60
C GLY A 196 -2.01 0.80 -8.62
N GLY A 197 -1.38 1.87 -9.12
CA GLY A 197 -2.01 2.85 -9.99
C GLY A 197 -2.30 2.30 -11.39
N ALA A 198 -1.33 1.66 -12.02
CA ALA A 198 -1.48 1.16 -13.39
C ALA A 198 -2.43 -0.05 -13.46
N GLU A 199 -2.41 -0.89 -12.43
CA GLU A 199 -3.25 -2.07 -12.27
C GLU A 199 -4.73 -1.68 -12.10
N THR A 200 -4.99 -0.66 -11.28
CA THR A 200 -6.35 -0.08 -11.12
C THR A 200 -6.86 0.51 -12.43
N VAL A 201 -5.98 1.19 -13.17
CA VAL A 201 -6.31 1.77 -14.47
C VAL A 201 -6.62 0.69 -15.51
N LEU A 202 -5.82 -0.38 -15.57
CA LEU A 202 -6.07 -1.50 -16.48
C LEU A 202 -7.41 -2.16 -16.17
N ALA A 203 -7.68 -2.45 -14.89
CA ALA A 203 -8.94 -3.03 -14.47
C ALA A 203 -10.14 -2.15 -14.88
N HIS A 204 -10.01 -0.83 -14.73
CA HIS A 204 -11.05 0.09 -15.14
C HIS A 204 -11.22 0.19 -16.66
N ILE A 205 -10.12 0.19 -17.44
CA ILE A 205 -10.17 0.11 -18.90
C ILE A 205 -10.90 -1.16 -19.35
N LEU A 206 -10.55 -2.31 -18.78
CA LEU A 206 -11.23 -3.58 -19.07
C LEU A 206 -12.72 -3.52 -18.73
N GLU A 207 -13.10 -2.77 -17.70
CA GLU A 207 -14.51 -2.60 -17.35
C GLU A 207 -15.32 -1.79 -18.36
N ILE A 208 -14.74 -0.71 -18.89
CA ILE A 208 -15.45 0.22 -19.77
C ILE A 208 -15.37 -0.15 -21.26
N MET A 209 -14.53 -1.11 -21.64
CA MET A 209 -14.38 -1.51 -23.04
C MET A 209 -15.63 -2.20 -23.62
N ASP A 210 -15.92 -1.93 -24.89
CA ASP A 210 -17.09 -2.48 -25.59
C ASP A 210 -16.83 -3.91 -26.12
N TYR A 211 -17.20 -4.91 -25.32
CA TYR A 211 -17.08 -6.32 -25.68
C TYR A 211 -17.96 -6.78 -26.86
N SER A 212 -18.83 -5.92 -27.40
CA SER A 212 -19.48 -6.20 -28.69
C SER A 212 -18.52 -6.01 -29.86
N LYS A 213 -17.54 -5.10 -29.72
CA LYS A 213 -16.50 -4.78 -30.72
C LYS A 213 -15.19 -5.51 -30.46
N TYR A 214 -14.85 -5.73 -29.19
CA TYR A 214 -13.56 -6.26 -28.77
C TYR A 214 -13.68 -7.65 -28.15
N GLU A 215 -12.68 -8.49 -28.42
CA GLU A 215 -12.39 -9.69 -27.64
C GLU A 215 -11.05 -9.46 -26.93
N ILE A 216 -11.07 -9.53 -25.60
CA ILE A 216 -9.96 -9.06 -24.78
C ILE A 216 -9.41 -10.22 -23.96
N GLU A 217 -8.09 -10.38 -24.03
CA GLU A 217 -7.33 -11.29 -23.18
C GLU A 217 -6.31 -10.50 -22.36
N LEU A 218 -6.21 -10.78 -21.06
CA LEU A 218 -5.20 -10.27 -20.15
C LEU A 218 -4.31 -11.42 -19.71
N VAL A 219 -3.02 -11.29 -19.97
CA VAL A 219 -1.97 -12.16 -19.44
C VAL A 219 -1.27 -11.44 -18.29
N VAL A 220 -1.39 -12.01 -17.10
CA VAL A 220 -0.65 -11.62 -15.90
C VAL A 220 0.52 -12.58 -15.75
N LEU A 221 1.75 -12.08 -15.86
CA LEU A 221 2.93 -12.94 -15.92
C LEU A 221 3.21 -13.63 -14.58
N ALA A 222 3.00 -12.93 -13.47
CA ALA A 222 3.24 -13.41 -12.13
C ALA A 222 1.99 -13.23 -11.24
N ASP A 223 1.51 -14.33 -10.69
CA ASP A 223 0.48 -14.31 -9.65
C ASP A 223 1.11 -13.85 -8.33
N SER A 224 0.74 -12.66 -7.88
CA SER A 224 1.23 -12.06 -6.65
C SER A 224 0.45 -12.50 -5.40
N LYS A 225 -0.56 -13.38 -5.52
CA LYS A 225 -1.44 -13.84 -4.43
C LYS A 225 -2.11 -12.70 -3.63
N SER A 226 -2.10 -11.47 -4.12
CA SER A 226 -2.77 -10.34 -3.48
C SER A 226 -4.28 -10.45 -3.63
N ASP A 227 -5.04 -9.89 -2.68
CA ASP A 227 -6.50 -9.79 -2.78
C ASP A 227 -6.86 -9.26 -4.19
N ALA A 228 -7.59 -10.05 -4.95
CA ALA A 228 -7.74 -9.83 -6.39
C ALA A 228 -8.40 -8.47 -6.66
N ILE A 229 -7.72 -7.61 -7.42
CA ILE A 229 -8.37 -6.49 -8.10
C ILE A 229 -9.51 -7.10 -8.91
N TRP A 230 -10.71 -6.56 -8.75
CA TRP A 230 -11.86 -7.03 -9.52
C TRP A 230 -11.59 -6.79 -11.02
N LEU A 231 -11.75 -7.85 -11.81
CA LEU A 231 -11.58 -7.83 -13.26
C LEU A 231 -12.90 -8.21 -13.92
N ASN A 232 -13.23 -7.52 -15.01
CA ASN A 232 -14.45 -7.79 -15.75
C ASN A 232 -14.45 -9.25 -16.25
N PRO A 233 -15.48 -10.06 -15.92
CA PRO A 233 -15.50 -11.50 -16.25
C PRO A 233 -15.61 -11.78 -17.76
N LYS A 234 -15.88 -10.76 -18.59
CA LYS A 234 -15.85 -10.87 -20.05
C LYS A 234 -14.43 -10.80 -20.61
N ALA A 235 -13.45 -10.25 -19.88
CA ALA A 235 -12.05 -10.39 -20.22
C ALA A 235 -11.58 -11.81 -19.89
N LYS A 236 -10.88 -12.46 -20.81
CA LYS A 236 -10.21 -13.71 -20.53
C LYS A 236 -8.91 -13.42 -19.79
N VAL A 237 -8.75 -13.92 -18.58
CA VAL A 237 -7.56 -13.66 -17.74
C VAL A 237 -6.75 -14.93 -17.55
N ARG A 238 -5.42 -14.86 -17.73
CA ARG A 238 -4.49 -15.97 -17.47
C ARG A 238 -3.34 -15.52 -16.60
N PHE A 239 -3.02 -16.33 -15.60
CA PHE A 239 -1.82 -16.21 -14.78
C PHE A 239 -0.81 -17.25 -15.26
N ILE A 240 0.44 -16.83 -15.51
CA ILE A 240 1.44 -17.72 -16.12
C ILE A 240 2.36 -18.36 -15.08
N TYR A 241 3.00 -17.54 -14.24
CA TYR A 241 3.95 -17.97 -13.23
C TYR A 241 3.40 -17.73 -11.82
N PRO A 242 3.80 -18.56 -10.83
CA PRO A 242 3.32 -18.43 -9.45
C PRO A 242 3.93 -17.27 -8.66
N SER A 243 4.96 -16.60 -9.21
CA SER A 243 5.59 -15.40 -8.64
C SER A 243 6.46 -14.69 -9.69
N GLU A 244 6.88 -13.45 -9.39
CA GLU A 244 7.81 -12.72 -10.26
C GLU A 244 9.18 -13.39 -10.33
N GLU A 245 9.66 -13.96 -9.23
CA GLU A 245 10.94 -14.68 -9.20
C GLU A 245 10.89 -15.88 -10.16
N ALA A 246 9.78 -16.63 -10.18
CA ALA A 246 9.61 -17.75 -11.09
C ALA A 246 9.59 -17.29 -12.55
N PHE A 247 8.91 -16.18 -12.86
CA PHE A 247 8.95 -15.57 -14.19
C PHE A 247 10.38 -15.18 -14.59
N TRP A 248 11.10 -14.45 -13.73
CA TRP A 248 12.45 -13.98 -14.04
C TRP A 248 13.45 -15.13 -14.18
N MET A 249 13.32 -16.20 -13.38
CA MET A 249 14.12 -17.41 -13.52
C MET A 249 13.88 -18.08 -14.88
N ALA A 250 12.62 -18.22 -15.31
CA ALA A 250 12.29 -18.79 -16.61
C ALA A 250 12.76 -17.90 -17.78
N TYR A 251 12.65 -16.58 -17.63
CA TYR A 251 13.18 -15.62 -18.60
C TYR A 251 14.69 -15.74 -18.76
N GLN A 252 15.44 -15.75 -17.65
CA GLN A 252 16.90 -15.89 -17.66
C GLN A 252 17.37 -17.25 -18.20
N ALA A 253 16.60 -18.31 -17.97
CA ALA A 253 16.86 -19.64 -18.51
C ALA A 253 16.51 -19.77 -20.00
N GLY A 254 15.86 -18.77 -20.61
CA GLY A 254 15.37 -18.86 -21.98
C GLY A 254 14.23 -19.87 -22.16
N SER A 255 13.52 -20.19 -21.07
CA SER A 255 12.50 -21.24 -21.00
C SER A 255 11.11 -20.67 -20.73
N LEU A 256 10.82 -19.45 -21.21
CA LEU A 256 9.48 -18.88 -21.05
C LEU A 256 8.43 -19.66 -21.86
N GLU A 257 7.34 -20.00 -21.19
CA GLU A 257 6.17 -20.66 -21.76
C GLU A 257 4.94 -19.78 -21.49
N LEU A 258 4.74 -18.76 -22.34
CA LEU A 258 3.67 -17.77 -22.14
C LEU A 258 2.31 -18.21 -22.70
N GLY A 259 2.30 -19.23 -23.58
CA GLY A 259 1.08 -19.71 -24.24
C GLY A 259 0.35 -18.62 -25.03
N LEU A 260 1.06 -17.61 -25.55
CA LEU A 260 0.45 -16.53 -26.33
C LEU A 260 -0.03 -17.09 -27.68
N GLY A 261 -1.29 -16.80 -28.02
CA GLY A 261 -1.83 -17.10 -29.36
C GLY A 261 -1.24 -16.17 -30.41
N THR A 262 -1.36 -16.54 -31.69
CA THR A 262 -0.82 -15.79 -32.84
C THR A 262 -1.89 -15.03 -33.63
N ASP A 263 -3.06 -14.84 -33.04
CA ASP A 263 -4.27 -14.37 -33.71
C ASP A 263 -4.85 -13.08 -33.12
N TYR A 264 -4.03 -12.36 -32.34
CA TYR A 264 -4.34 -11.01 -31.85
C TYR A 264 -4.04 -9.94 -32.92
N ASP A 265 -4.89 -8.93 -32.96
CA ASP A 265 -4.68 -7.72 -33.78
C ASP A 265 -3.73 -6.74 -33.09
N TYR A 266 -3.80 -6.70 -31.75
CA TYR A 266 -3.01 -5.80 -30.91
C TYR A 266 -2.40 -6.56 -29.73
N GLU A 267 -1.14 -6.29 -29.44
CA GLU A 267 -0.48 -6.70 -28.20
C GLU A 267 -0.02 -5.47 -27.42
N VAL A 268 -0.42 -5.39 -26.16
CA VAL A 268 -0.27 -4.20 -25.32
C VAL A 268 0.52 -4.57 -24.07
N GLY A 269 1.75 -4.09 -23.97
CA GLY A 269 2.49 -4.07 -22.71
C GLY A 269 1.96 -2.93 -21.87
N PHE A 270 1.34 -3.21 -20.72
CA PHE A 270 0.63 -2.19 -19.96
C PHE A 270 1.47 -1.52 -18.86
N LEU A 271 2.70 -1.96 -18.60
CA LEU A 271 3.56 -1.31 -17.62
C LEU A 271 5.04 -1.59 -17.85
N GLY A 272 5.85 -0.53 -17.77
CA GLY A 272 7.31 -0.64 -17.73
C GLY A 272 7.90 -1.20 -19.03
N ILE A 273 8.92 -2.06 -18.88
CA ILE A 273 9.67 -2.63 -20.00
C ILE A 273 9.09 -3.95 -20.53
N ILE A 274 8.08 -4.51 -19.86
CA ILE A 274 7.72 -5.91 -20.05
C ILE A 274 7.19 -6.22 -21.44
N GLY A 275 6.36 -5.34 -22.02
CA GLY A 275 5.90 -5.46 -23.40
C GLY A 275 7.07 -5.50 -24.39
N PRO A 276 7.89 -4.44 -24.47
CA PRO A 276 9.06 -4.37 -25.34
C PRO A 276 10.00 -5.57 -25.18
N LEU A 277 10.20 -6.06 -23.94
CA LEU A 277 11.02 -7.23 -23.65
C LEU A 277 10.46 -8.50 -24.32
N LEU A 278 9.14 -8.66 -24.31
CA LEU A 278 8.48 -9.86 -24.80
C LEU A 278 8.15 -9.80 -26.30
N PHE A 279 7.85 -8.63 -26.85
CA PHE A 279 7.44 -8.48 -28.26
C PHE A 279 8.48 -9.03 -29.22
N LYS A 280 9.76 -8.76 -28.94
CA LYS A 280 10.88 -9.18 -29.78
C LYS A 280 11.00 -10.69 -29.95
N THR A 281 10.72 -11.46 -28.89
CA THR A 281 11.00 -12.90 -28.84
C THR A 281 9.73 -13.75 -28.89
N TYR A 282 8.65 -13.26 -28.29
CA TYR A 282 7.41 -14.02 -28.05
C TYR A 282 6.18 -13.39 -28.69
N GLY A 283 6.28 -12.17 -29.24
CA GLY A 283 5.15 -11.47 -29.80
C GLY A 283 4.68 -12.04 -31.15
N ASN A 284 3.39 -11.94 -31.43
CA ASN A 284 2.83 -12.22 -32.75
C ASN A 284 3.37 -11.22 -33.80
N PRO A 285 4.07 -11.65 -34.87
CA PRO A 285 4.64 -10.72 -35.85
C PRO A 285 3.59 -9.94 -36.66
N ASN A 286 2.33 -10.36 -36.65
CA ASN A 286 1.24 -9.68 -37.37
C ASN A 286 0.44 -8.71 -36.49
N ALA A 287 0.67 -8.71 -35.18
CA ALA A 287 -0.05 -7.83 -34.25
C ALA A 287 0.63 -6.47 -34.16
N ILE A 288 -0.17 -5.41 -34.06
CA ILE A 288 0.33 -4.06 -33.75
C ILE A 288 0.80 -4.05 -32.29
N LYS A 289 2.06 -3.68 -32.08
CA LYS A 289 2.73 -3.65 -30.78
C LYS A 289 2.56 -2.29 -30.11
N ILE A 290 1.93 -2.28 -28.94
CA ILE A 290 1.71 -1.08 -28.15
C ILE A 290 2.41 -1.22 -26.80
N ASN A 291 3.19 -0.22 -26.39
CA ASN A 291 3.65 -0.15 -25.00
C ASN A 291 3.07 1.07 -24.29
N TRP A 292 2.52 0.85 -23.10
CA TRP A 292 1.90 1.88 -22.27
C TRP A 292 2.86 2.34 -21.17
N VAL A 293 3.10 3.64 -21.10
CA VAL A 293 4.01 4.27 -20.15
C VAL A 293 3.20 5.04 -19.11
N HIS A 294 3.32 4.64 -17.84
CA HIS A 294 2.59 5.23 -16.70
C HIS A 294 3.46 6.07 -15.76
N GLY A 295 4.74 5.70 -15.61
CA GLY A 295 5.70 6.34 -14.70
C GLY A 295 6.77 7.15 -15.45
N GLU A 296 7.62 7.86 -14.72
CA GLU A 296 8.75 8.57 -15.32
C GLU A 296 9.64 7.61 -16.11
N PHE A 297 9.73 7.87 -17.42
CA PHE A 297 10.33 6.93 -18.38
C PHE A 297 11.74 6.51 -17.97
N LYS A 298 12.60 7.48 -17.64
CA LYS A 298 14.01 7.25 -17.25
C LYS A 298 14.22 6.29 -16.07
N TYR A 299 13.23 6.11 -15.19
CA TYR A 299 13.32 5.24 -14.01
C TYR A 299 12.62 3.88 -14.21
N SER A 300 11.99 3.65 -15.36
CA SER A 300 11.09 2.51 -15.59
C SER A 300 11.80 1.23 -16.09
N PHE A 301 13.14 1.22 -16.13
CA PHE A 301 13.92 0.21 -16.86
C PHE A 301 14.94 -0.57 -16.02
N GLY A 302 14.82 -0.61 -14.69
CA GLY A 302 15.55 -1.60 -13.87
C GLY A 302 17.07 -1.72 -14.10
N GLY A 303 17.74 -0.66 -14.54
CA GLY A 303 19.18 -0.65 -14.82
C GLY A 303 19.63 -0.96 -16.26
N TYR A 304 18.71 -1.19 -17.21
CA TYR A 304 19.07 -1.29 -18.63
C TYR A 304 19.69 0.02 -19.14
N ASP A 305 20.72 -0.11 -19.99
CA ASP A 305 21.32 1.04 -20.65
C ASP A 305 20.40 1.58 -21.76
N ARG A 306 20.63 2.85 -22.13
CA ARG A 306 19.82 3.58 -23.11
C ARG A 306 19.73 2.87 -24.46
N GLN A 307 20.81 2.25 -24.93
CA GLN A 307 20.85 1.63 -26.24
C GLN A 307 20.06 0.32 -26.27
N THR A 308 20.14 -0.46 -25.19
CA THR A 308 19.27 -1.63 -24.99
C THR A 308 17.81 -1.22 -24.99
N ILE A 309 17.45 -0.15 -24.27
CA ILE A 309 16.07 0.36 -24.23
C ILE A 309 15.60 0.79 -25.62
N GLN A 310 16.40 1.57 -26.37
CA GLN A 310 16.06 1.97 -27.74
C GLN A 310 15.81 0.76 -28.63
N THR A 311 16.68 -0.26 -28.56
CA THR A 311 16.53 -1.50 -29.34
C THR A 311 15.23 -2.23 -29.03
N LEU A 312 14.77 -2.23 -27.77
CA LEU A 312 13.50 -2.83 -27.39
C LEU A 312 12.30 -2.00 -27.88
N TYR A 313 12.41 -0.67 -27.87
CA TYR A 313 11.36 0.24 -28.34
C TYR A 313 11.29 0.37 -29.86
N ASP A 314 12.31 -0.07 -30.59
CA ASP A 314 12.26 -0.17 -32.06
C ASP A 314 11.22 -1.19 -32.52
N GLU A 315 11.02 -2.27 -31.75
CA GLU A 315 10.01 -3.31 -31.96
C GLU A 315 8.59 -2.87 -31.58
N VAL A 316 8.42 -1.67 -31.03
CA VAL A 316 7.12 -1.11 -30.63
C VAL A 316 6.58 -0.23 -31.76
N ASP A 317 5.36 -0.47 -32.21
CA ASP A 317 4.70 0.34 -33.24
C ASP A 317 4.15 1.65 -32.66
N LEU A 318 3.54 1.58 -31.48
CA LEU A 318 2.94 2.73 -30.79
C LEU A 318 3.33 2.77 -29.31
N ILE A 319 3.68 3.97 -28.84
CA ILE A 319 3.97 4.23 -27.43
C ILE A 319 2.85 5.12 -26.89
N VAL A 320 2.07 4.59 -25.94
CA VAL A 320 0.99 5.34 -25.29
C VAL A 320 1.53 5.94 -24.00
N CYS A 321 1.46 7.26 -23.87
CA CYS A 321 1.81 7.99 -22.66
C CYS A 321 0.53 8.47 -21.97
N VAL A 322 0.50 8.39 -20.64
CA VAL A 322 -0.66 8.83 -19.85
C VAL A 322 -0.79 10.34 -19.69
N SER A 323 0.13 11.11 -20.27
CA SER A 323 0.19 12.57 -20.19
C SER A 323 1.12 13.15 -21.29
N GLU A 324 0.88 14.40 -21.71
CA GLU A 324 1.69 15.13 -22.69
C GLU A 324 3.10 15.39 -22.18
N LYS A 325 3.24 15.78 -20.91
CA LYS A 325 4.56 15.96 -20.28
C LYS A 325 5.34 14.66 -20.23
N LEU A 326 4.68 13.54 -19.94
CA LEU A 326 5.36 12.25 -19.98
C LEU A 326 5.82 11.93 -21.40
N GLN A 327 4.99 12.19 -22.42
CA GLN A 327 5.37 12.05 -23.83
C GLN A 327 6.67 12.83 -24.13
N GLU A 328 6.78 14.08 -23.70
CA GLU A 328 8.01 14.86 -23.90
C GLU A 328 9.23 14.21 -23.23
N THR A 329 9.10 13.65 -22.02
CA THR A 329 10.23 12.93 -21.39
C THR A 329 10.63 11.66 -22.14
N VAL A 330 9.68 10.99 -22.81
CA VAL A 330 10.01 9.86 -23.68
C VAL A 330 10.81 10.33 -24.90
N VAL A 331 10.42 11.46 -25.49
CA VAL A 331 11.16 12.06 -26.63
C VAL A 331 12.56 12.50 -26.22
N GLU A 332 12.70 13.17 -25.07
CA GLU A 332 14.01 13.56 -24.52
C GLU A 332 14.93 12.34 -24.33
N TYR A 333 14.37 11.22 -23.87
CA TYR A 333 15.13 10.01 -23.56
C TYR A 333 15.42 9.14 -24.80
N LEU A 334 14.44 8.86 -25.65
CA LEU A 334 14.60 7.99 -26.81
C LEU A 334 15.10 8.74 -28.05
N GLY A 335 14.76 10.03 -28.18
CA GLY A 335 15.08 10.88 -29.32
C GLY A 335 13.84 11.29 -30.14
N GLU A 336 13.98 12.40 -30.86
CA GLU A 336 12.90 13.03 -31.66
C GLU A 336 12.29 12.11 -32.73
N THR A 337 13.05 11.12 -33.21
CA THR A 337 12.58 10.14 -34.19
C THR A 337 11.42 9.26 -33.69
N TYR A 338 11.25 9.13 -32.38
CA TYR A 338 10.14 8.37 -31.77
C TYR A 338 8.84 9.17 -31.66
N ARG A 339 8.85 10.48 -31.93
CA ARG A 339 7.66 11.33 -31.78
C ARG A 339 6.48 10.84 -32.64
N SER A 340 6.75 10.30 -33.82
CA SER A 340 5.73 9.72 -34.71
C SER A 340 5.05 8.46 -34.16
N LYS A 341 5.69 7.76 -33.22
CA LYS A 341 5.15 6.56 -32.55
C LYS A 341 4.32 6.92 -31.30
N LEU A 342 4.41 8.15 -30.80
CA LEU A 342 3.83 8.53 -29.52
C LEU A 342 2.36 8.97 -29.64
N LYS A 343 1.54 8.51 -28.70
CA LYS A 343 0.15 8.95 -28.51
C LYS A 343 -0.09 9.25 -27.03
N VAL A 344 -0.92 10.25 -26.75
CA VAL A 344 -1.36 10.54 -25.37
C VAL A 344 -2.76 10.00 -25.17
N ILE A 345 -2.93 9.14 -24.17
CA ILE A 345 -4.23 8.64 -23.70
C ILE A 345 -4.19 8.69 -22.17
N TYR A 346 -4.97 9.60 -21.59
CA TYR A 346 -5.06 9.74 -20.14
C TYR A 346 -5.71 8.50 -19.51
N ASN A 347 -5.43 8.28 -18.23
CA ASN A 347 -6.14 7.26 -17.46
C ASN A 347 -7.62 7.68 -17.32
N PRO A 348 -8.59 6.75 -17.49
CA PRO A 348 -10.00 7.06 -17.31
C PRO A 348 -10.33 7.21 -15.82
N TYR A 349 -11.16 8.22 -15.50
CA TYR A 349 -11.74 8.38 -14.17
C TYR A 349 -13.21 8.80 -14.27
N SER A 350 -14.07 8.08 -13.54
CA SER A 350 -15.49 8.42 -13.39
C SER A 350 -15.71 9.41 -12.24
N CYS A 351 -16.11 10.62 -12.59
CA CYS A 351 -16.51 11.65 -11.61
C CYS A 351 -17.68 11.17 -10.73
N GLU A 352 -18.67 10.50 -11.32
CA GLU A 352 -19.83 9.98 -10.59
C GLU A 352 -19.42 8.88 -9.59
N SER A 353 -18.57 7.94 -10.01
CA SER A 353 -18.06 6.88 -9.13
C SER A 353 -17.25 7.46 -7.96
N ILE A 354 -16.37 8.43 -8.23
CA ILE A 354 -15.57 9.10 -7.20
C ILE A 354 -16.48 9.82 -6.20
N ARG A 355 -17.46 10.59 -6.67
CA ARG A 355 -18.39 11.31 -5.78
C ARG A 355 -19.25 10.37 -4.95
N THR A 356 -19.77 9.30 -5.57
CA THR A 356 -20.58 8.28 -4.87
C THR A 356 -19.77 7.59 -3.78
N LYS A 357 -18.56 7.11 -4.09
CA LYS A 357 -17.68 6.48 -3.09
C LYS A 357 -17.25 7.47 -2.00
N ALA A 358 -17.18 8.76 -2.30
CA ALA A 358 -16.84 9.77 -1.31
C ALA A 358 -18.00 10.06 -0.31
N ASP A 359 -19.22 9.63 -0.62
CA ASP A 359 -20.38 9.72 0.26
C ASP A 359 -20.43 8.57 1.30
N ASP A 360 -19.58 7.55 1.15
CA ASP A 360 -19.44 6.48 2.13
C ASP A 360 -19.03 7.04 3.51
N THR A 361 -19.38 6.32 4.57
CA THR A 361 -18.95 6.68 5.93
C THR A 361 -17.51 6.24 6.14
N PRO A 362 -16.58 7.12 6.55
CA PRO A 362 -15.23 6.69 6.89
C PRO A 362 -15.25 5.75 8.10
N GLU A 363 -14.30 4.83 8.15
CA GLU A 363 -14.09 3.91 9.27
C GLU A 363 -13.90 4.65 10.61
N TYR A 364 -13.20 5.78 10.57
CA TYR A 364 -13.00 6.68 11.72
C TYR A 364 -13.35 8.11 11.35
N SER A 365 -14.08 8.81 12.22
CA SER A 365 -14.26 10.26 12.11
C SER A 365 -12.95 11.01 12.41
N LEU A 366 -12.85 12.27 11.96
CA LEU A 366 -11.69 13.12 12.29
C LEU A 366 -11.51 13.32 13.80
N GLU A 367 -12.61 13.39 14.55
CA GLU A 367 -12.59 13.49 16.00
C GLU A 367 -11.99 12.24 16.64
N GLU A 368 -12.35 11.05 16.14
CA GLU A 368 -11.73 9.80 16.57
C GLU A 368 -10.23 9.81 16.24
N ILE A 369 -9.85 10.16 15.00
CA ILE A 369 -8.46 10.22 14.51
C ILE A 369 -7.52 10.96 15.47
N PHE A 370 -7.96 12.12 15.96
CA PHE A 370 -7.13 12.98 16.79
C PHE A 370 -7.53 12.97 18.28
N SER A 371 -8.55 12.20 18.67
CA SER A 371 -8.79 11.90 20.07
C SER A 371 -7.76 10.91 20.59
N SER A 372 -7.45 10.99 21.88
CA SER A 372 -6.66 9.98 22.60
C SER A 372 -7.31 8.57 22.56
N ASN A 373 -8.49 8.41 21.94
CA ASN A 373 -9.36 7.24 22.03
C ASN A 373 -9.30 6.28 20.84
N ILE A 374 -8.57 6.56 19.74
CA ILE A 374 -8.41 5.54 18.70
C ILE A 374 -7.73 4.29 19.26
N SER A 375 -6.70 4.47 20.10
CA SER A 375 -6.08 3.32 20.79
C SER A 375 -7.01 2.64 21.80
N ILE A 376 -8.17 3.22 22.12
CA ILE A 376 -9.15 2.64 23.05
C ILE A 376 -10.15 1.76 22.30
N LYS A 377 -10.62 2.17 21.10
CA LYS A 377 -11.54 1.35 20.30
C LYS A 377 -10.90 0.07 19.77
N GLU A 378 -9.68 0.16 19.24
CA GLU A 378 -8.94 -0.96 18.61
C GLU A 378 -8.61 -2.11 19.57
N TYR A 379 -8.61 -1.86 20.90
CA TYR A 379 -8.25 -2.85 21.91
C TYR A 379 -9.36 -3.12 22.93
N THR A 380 -10.60 -2.67 22.69
CA THR A 380 -11.73 -2.95 23.59
C THR A 380 -11.96 -4.47 23.73
N LYS A 381 -11.91 -5.22 22.62
CA LYS A 381 -11.99 -6.70 22.66
C LYS A 381 -10.81 -7.34 23.37
N LEU A 382 -9.61 -6.76 23.25
CA LEU A 382 -8.46 -7.28 24.00
C LEU A 382 -8.69 -7.11 25.51
N ARG A 383 -9.26 -5.99 25.98
CA ARG A 383 -9.67 -5.85 27.38
C ARG A 383 -10.70 -6.88 27.81
N GLU A 384 -11.65 -7.23 26.95
CA GLU A 384 -12.61 -8.32 27.22
C GLU A 384 -11.94 -9.69 27.33
N VAL A 385 -10.94 -9.97 26.48
CA VAL A 385 -10.13 -11.19 26.58
C VAL A 385 -9.32 -11.19 27.87
N LEU A 386 -8.80 -10.03 28.30
CA LEU A 386 -7.95 -9.90 29.46
C LEU A 386 -8.70 -9.71 30.79
N LYS A 387 -10.02 -9.52 30.79
CA LYS A 387 -10.82 -9.07 31.94
C LYS A 387 -10.67 -9.92 33.22
N ASP A 388 -10.35 -11.20 33.05
CA ASP A 388 -10.25 -12.18 34.15
C ASP A 388 -8.82 -12.33 34.70
N TYR A 389 -7.85 -11.61 34.13
CA TYR A 389 -6.44 -11.62 34.53
C TYR A 389 -6.06 -10.29 35.18
N ARG A 390 -5.09 -10.31 36.11
CA ARG A 390 -4.59 -9.11 36.77
C ARG A 390 -3.10 -8.93 36.57
N LYS A 391 -2.30 -9.98 36.67
CA LYS A 391 -0.85 -9.94 36.44
C LYS A 391 -0.49 -10.71 35.16
N ILE A 392 -0.02 -9.98 34.14
CA ILE A 392 0.15 -10.49 32.78
C ILE A 392 1.60 -10.29 32.32
N LEU A 393 2.21 -11.34 31.79
CA LEU A 393 3.52 -11.28 31.14
C LEU A 393 3.37 -11.33 29.62
N PHE A 394 3.84 -10.29 28.93
CA PHE A 394 4.00 -10.31 27.48
C PHE A 394 5.40 -10.79 27.13
N LEU A 395 5.48 -11.96 26.47
CA LEU A 395 6.73 -12.48 25.94
C LEU A 395 6.85 -12.10 24.47
N ILE A 396 7.74 -11.18 24.14
CA ILE A 396 7.98 -10.69 22.78
C ILE A 396 9.27 -11.27 22.22
N TYR A 397 9.40 -11.35 20.90
CA TYR A 397 10.66 -11.78 20.28
C TYR A 397 11.80 -10.78 20.55
N ASP A 398 11.62 -9.52 20.14
CA ASP A 398 12.56 -8.40 20.33
C ASP A 398 11.75 -7.13 20.64
N ILE A 399 12.27 -6.28 21.54
CA ILE A 399 11.65 -4.99 21.86
C ILE A 399 11.51 -4.06 20.65
N ASN A 400 12.39 -4.18 19.66
CA ASN A 400 12.31 -3.40 18.42
C ASN A 400 11.19 -3.87 17.47
N THR A 401 10.59 -5.04 17.73
CA THR A 401 9.50 -5.59 16.93
C THR A 401 8.11 -5.28 17.50
N ILE A 402 8.03 -4.64 18.68
CA ILE A 402 6.76 -4.27 19.27
C ILE A 402 6.16 -3.08 18.53
N ASN A 403 4.88 -3.20 18.15
CA ASN A 403 4.15 -2.09 17.55
C ASN A 403 4.03 -0.93 18.58
N PRO A 404 4.43 0.32 18.26
CA PRO A 404 4.33 1.46 19.17
C PRO A 404 2.90 1.73 19.67
N GLN A 405 1.88 1.49 18.86
CA GLN A 405 0.47 1.62 19.24
C GLN A 405 0.09 0.56 20.28
N PHE A 406 0.59 -0.67 20.11
CA PHE A 406 0.40 -1.72 21.10
C PHE A 406 1.11 -1.39 22.41
N LEU A 407 2.32 -0.85 22.35
CA LEU A 407 3.02 -0.38 23.55
C LEU A 407 2.26 0.74 24.26
N ALA A 408 1.75 1.72 23.50
CA ALA A 408 0.92 2.80 24.05
C ALA A 408 -0.36 2.25 24.70
N PHE A 409 -0.98 1.22 24.11
CA PHE A 409 -2.11 0.52 24.71
C PHE A 409 -1.72 -0.12 26.05
N LEU A 410 -0.60 -0.87 26.11
CA LEU A 410 -0.14 -1.50 27.36
C LEU A 410 0.04 -0.45 28.47
N GLN A 411 0.67 0.69 28.15
CA GLN A 411 0.84 1.80 29.09
C GLN A 411 -0.49 2.38 29.60
N GLN A 412 -1.52 2.43 28.75
CA GLN A 412 -2.85 2.91 29.15
C GLN A 412 -3.57 1.97 30.10
N ILE A 413 -3.30 0.66 30.04
CA ILE A 413 -3.96 -0.35 30.86
C ILE A 413 -3.16 -0.74 32.12
N GLU A 414 -1.99 -0.15 32.35
CA GLU A 414 -1.17 -0.37 33.58
C GLU A 414 -1.91 -0.05 34.89
N GLY A 415 -2.96 0.77 34.85
CA GLY A 415 -3.81 1.04 36.03
C GLY A 415 -4.82 -0.08 36.33
N GLU A 416 -5.11 -0.93 35.35
CA GLU A 416 -6.10 -2.01 35.42
C GLU A 416 -5.45 -3.39 35.59
N TYR A 417 -4.21 -3.53 35.09
CA TYR A 417 -3.41 -4.75 35.07
C TYR A 417 -1.97 -4.46 35.49
N GLU A 418 -1.35 -5.40 36.20
CA GLU A 418 0.09 -5.44 36.43
C GLU A 418 0.76 -6.11 35.23
N ILE A 419 1.35 -5.28 34.35
CA ILE A 419 1.93 -5.73 33.08
C ILE A 419 3.44 -5.76 33.18
N GLU A 420 4.01 -6.87 32.74
CA GLU A 420 5.45 -7.00 32.53
C GLU A 420 5.72 -7.45 31.10
N ILE A 421 6.85 -7.01 30.55
CA ILE A 421 7.28 -7.35 29.19
C ILE A 421 8.67 -7.98 29.25
N GLN A 422 8.84 -9.13 28.62
CA GLN A 422 10.12 -9.82 28.49
C GLN A 422 10.40 -10.07 27.02
N SER A 423 11.59 -9.68 26.52
CA SER A 423 12.01 -10.08 25.19
C SER A 423 12.79 -11.41 25.22
N VAL A 424 12.72 -12.19 24.15
CA VAL A 424 13.52 -13.40 24.00
C VAL A 424 14.98 -13.02 23.77
N ILE A 425 15.25 -12.13 22.82
CA ILE A 425 16.60 -11.64 22.54
C ILE A 425 16.79 -10.22 23.06
N LYS A 426 18.03 -9.87 23.43
CA LYS A 426 18.40 -8.55 23.90
C LYS A 426 18.45 -7.58 22.71
N GLY A 427 17.56 -6.59 22.69
CA GLY A 427 17.58 -5.49 21.72
C GLY A 427 18.46 -4.33 22.16
N ASN A 428 18.71 -3.37 21.26
CA ASN A 428 19.33 -2.08 21.61
C ASN A 428 18.34 -1.26 22.46
N GLU A 429 18.66 -1.11 23.75
CA GLU A 429 17.82 -0.44 24.76
C GLU A 429 17.73 1.09 24.50
N CYS A 430 16.78 1.51 23.66
CA CYS A 430 16.44 2.93 23.47
C CYS A 430 15.02 3.29 23.96
N ILE A 431 14.31 2.37 24.62
CA ILE A 431 12.94 2.61 25.09
C ILE A 431 12.85 2.25 26.58
N GLU A 432 12.64 3.26 27.43
CA GLU A 432 12.33 3.07 28.85
C GLU A 432 10.87 2.62 28.98
N ILE A 433 10.65 1.31 29.10
CA ILE A 433 9.33 0.73 29.33
C ILE A 433 9.26 0.22 30.77
N ARG A 434 8.22 0.66 31.49
CA ARG A 434 7.97 0.20 32.85
C ARG A 434 7.66 -1.30 32.84
N GLY A 435 8.30 -2.05 33.73
CA GLY A 435 8.11 -3.51 33.81
C GLY A 435 8.82 -4.32 32.71
N PHE A 436 9.69 -3.69 31.90
CA PHE A 436 10.53 -4.42 30.94
C PHE A 436 11.68 -5.13 31.66
N LYS A 437 11.79 -6.45 31.46
CA LYS A 437 12.78 -7.32 32.10
C LYS A 437 14.01 -7.63 31.24
N GLY A 438 14.16 -6.99 30.09
CA GLY A 438 15.30 -7.22 29.18
C GLY A 438 15.11 -8.42 28.26
N GLY A 439 16.21 -8.88 27.65
CA GLY A 439 16.27 -10.09 26.83
C GLY A 439 16.70 -11.31 27.63
N LEU A 440 16.02 -12.44 27.46
CA LEU A 440 16.41 -13.74 28.05
C LEU A 440 17.78 -14.21 27.54
N PHE A 441 18.09 -13.90 26.27
CA PHE A 441 19.31 -14.27 25.59
C PHE A 441 19.97 -13.04 24.96
N LYS A 442 21.29 -13.04 24.86
CA LYS A 442 22.03 -11.96 24.21
C LYS A 442 21.67 -11.82 22.73
N ASP A 443 21.54 -12.95 22.04
CA ASP A 443 21.24 -13.04 20.62
C ASP A 443 20.69 -14.45 20.28
N LEU A 444 20.28 -14.64 19.02
CA LEU A 444 19.81 -15.93 18.53
C LEU A 444 20.87 -17.04 18.63
N ASN A 445 22.15 -16.73 18.47
CA ASN A 445 23.21 -17.73 18.51
C ASN A 445 23.35 -18.33 19.91
N GLU A 446 23.20 -17.51 20.95
CA GLU A 446 23.16 -18.00 22.33
C GLU A 446 21.97 -18.95 22.54
N LEU A 447 20.77 -18.56 22.10
CA LEU A 447 19.58 -19.38 22.22
C LEU A 447 19.75 -20.73 21.51
N TRP A 448 20.19 -20.73 20.25
CA TRP A 448 20.37 -21.96 19.48
C TRP A 448 21.41 -22.88 20.09
N LYS A 449 22.53 -22.35 20.61
CA LYS A 449 23.51 -23.15 21.34
C LYS A 449 22.89 -23.87 22.53
N ARG A 450 22.05 -23.20 23.31
CA ARG A 450 21.38 -23.83 24.46
C ARG A 450 20.42 -24.94 24.04
N ILE A 451 19.66 -24.71 22.96
CA ILE A 451 18.77 -25.72 22.37
C ILE A 451 19.56 -26.94 21.89
N GLU A 452 20.68 -26.75 21.17
CA GLU A 452 21.55 -27.82 20.68
C GLU A 452 22.12 -28.67 21.84
N HIS A 453 22.42 -28.03 22.97
CA HIS A 453 22.93 -28.71 24.17
C HIS A 453 21.82 -29.28 25.06
N SER A 454 20.56 -29.23 24.61
CA SER A 454 19.38 -29.68 25.38
C SER A 454 19.29 -29.02 26.76
N GLU A 455 19.74 -27.77 26.88
CA GLU A 455 19.65 -27.02 28.12
C GLU A 455 18.19 -26.66 28.41
N MET A 456 17.79 -26.81 29.67
CA MET A 456 16.46 -26.41 30.11
C MET A 456 16.35 -24.87 30.13
N ILE A 457 15.59 -24.32 29.20
CA ILE A 457 15.24 -22.90 29.20
C ILE A 457 14.14 -22.67 30.22
N THR A 458 14.39 -21.80 31.20
CA THR A 458 13.41 -21.46 32.24
C THR A 458 12.97 -20.01 32.07
N LEU A 459 11.67 -19.81 31.82
CA LEU A 459 11.02 -18.52 31.96
C LEU A 459 10.43 -18.44 33.37
N GLU A 460 10.84 -17.43 34.14
CA GLU A 460 10.23 -17.16 35.43
C GLU A 460 8.76 -16.79 35.20
N SER A 461 7.88 -17.70 35.62
CA SER A 461 6.44 -17.59 35.39
C SER A 461 5.62 -17.58 36.68
N GLN A 462 6.26 -17.79 37.84
CA GLN A 462 5.53 -17.79 39.11
C GLN A 462 4.92 -16.41 39.39
N GLY A 463 3.63 -16.40 39.72
CA GLY A 463 2.90 -15.18 40.10
C GLY A 463 2.17 -14.46 38.96
N TYR A 464 2.29 -14.89 37.70
CA TYR A 464 1.43 -14.37 36.63
C TYR A 464 0.16 -15.21 36.49
N ASP A 465 -0.95 -14.53 36.18
CA ASP A 465 -2.21 -15.18 35.83
C ASP A 465 -2.20 -15.66 34.38
N CYS A 466 -1.52 -14.92 33.50
CA CYS A 466 -1.43 -15.22 32.07
C CYS A 466 -0.06 -14.83 31.49
N ILE A 467 0.41 -15.62 30.53
CA ILE A 467 1.53 -15.28 29.65
C ILE A 467 1.04 -15.25 28.21
N ILE A 468 1.38 -14.16 27.51
CA ILE A 468 0.98 -13.92 26.13
C ILE A 468 2.23 -13.90 25.25
N ALA A 469 2.39 -14.93 24.42
CA ALA A 469 3.46 -15.02 23.43
C ALA A 469 3.13 -14.14 22.21
N CYS A 470 3.99 -13.16 21.94
CA CYS A 470 3.91 -12.23 20.83
C CYS A 470 5.13 -12.43 19.91
N GLY A 471 4.94 -12.43 18.59
CA GLY A 471 6.07 -12.46 17.66
C GLY A 471 6.48 -13.86 17.15
N GLY A 472 5.50 -14.73 16.89
CA GLY A 472 5.69 -15.94 16.08
C GLY A 472 5.97 -17.23 16.86
N ILE A 473 6.31 -18.30 16.13
CA ILE A 473 6.37 -19.67 16.68
C ILE A 473 7.37 -19.83 17.83
N LEU A 474 8.46 -19.06 17.86
CA LEU A 474 9.49 -19.20 18.89
C LEU A 474 8.98 -18.83 20.29
N THR A 475 8.22 -17.73 20.42
CA THR A 475 7.65 -17.33 21.70
C THR A 475 6.53 -18.29 22.13
N VAL A 476 5.75 -18.80 21.17
CA VAL A 476 4.75 -19.84 21.42
C VAL A 476 5.40 -21.12 21.94
N TRP A 477 6.50 -21.55 21.32
CA TRP A 477 7.27 -22.70 21.77
C TRP A 477 7.75 -22.54 23.22
N LEU A 478 8.38 -21.40 23.56
CA LEU A 478 8.87 -21.13 24.92
C LEU A 478 7.78 -21.24 25.98
N ILE A 479 6.61 -20.62 25.75
CA ILE A 479 5.53 -20.68 26.74
C ILE A 479 4.87 -22.06 26.78
N SER A 480 4.82 -22.79 25.65
CA SER A 480 4.23 -24.13 25.57
C SER A 480 5.01 -25.17 26.39
N GLU A 481 6.30 -24.95 26.63
CA GLU A 481 7.17 -25.84 27.42
C GLU A 481 7.09 -25.59 28.94
N LEU A 482 6.44 -24.50 29.37
CA LEU A 482 6.26 -24.22 30.80
C LEU A 482 5.35 -25.25 31.46
N LYS A 483 5.80 -25.81 32.58
CA LYS A 483 5.01 -26.80 33.35
C LYS A 483 4.08 -26.16 34.38
N THR A 484 4.16 -24.84 34.54
CA THR A 484 3.34 -24.08 35.48
C THR A 484 1.88 -24.02 35.01
N PRO A 485 0.89 -24.15 35.93
CA PRO A 485 -0.54 -24.10 35.60
C PRO A 485 -1.00 -22.64 35.42
N ILE A 486 -0.41 -21.96 34.44
CA ILE A 486 -0.68 -20.57 34.09
C ILE A 486 -1.36 -20.55 32.75
N ASP A 487 -2.26 -19.60 32.54
CA ASP A 487 -2.92 -19.50 31.27
C ASP A 487 -1.98 -18.98 30.17
N LYS A 488 -2.05 -19.57 28.99
CA LYS A 488 -1.08 -19.36 27.91
C LYS A 488 -1.79 -18.95 26.65
N MET A 489 -1.54 -17.73 26.21
CA MET A 489 -2.12 -17.20 24.99
C MET A 489 -1.05 -16.96 23.93
N SER A 490 -1.45 -17.06 22.68
CA SER A 490 -0.63 -16.66 21.54
C SER A 490 -1.28 -15.46 20.87
N TRP A 491 -0.55 -14.36 20.74
CA TRP A 491 -0.94 -13.24 19.90
C TRP A 491 -0.12 -13.28 18.61
N VAL A 492 -0.83 -13.54 17.51
CA VAL A 492 -0.26 -13.69 16.18
C VAL A 492 -0.32 -12.35 15.44
N GLN A 493 0.71 -12.03 14.65
CA GLN A 493 0.79 -10.75 13.92
C GLN A 493 0.76 -10.93 12.40
N GLN A 494 0.88 -12.16 11.91
CA GLN A 494 0.95 -12.48 10.49
C GLN A 494 0.11 -13.72 10.22
N ASP A 495 -0.13 -14.02 8.96
CA ASP A 495 -0.77 -15.27 8.55
C ASP A 495 0.03 -16.51 8.99
N TYR A 496 -0.66 -17.64 9.08
CA TYR A 496 -0.06 -18.90 9.51
C TYR A 496 1.13 -19.34 8.62
N PRO A 497 1.02 -19.37 7.28
CA PRO A 497 2.14 -19.71 6.40
C PRO A 497 3.40 -18.88 6.64
N SER A 498 3.26 -17.56 6.76
CA SER A 498 4.38 -16.63 6.97
C SER A 498 5.07 -16.82 8.32
N SER A 499 4.28 -17.10 9.38
CA SER A 499 4.78 -17.21 10.75
C SER A 499 5.36 -18.58 11.12
N HIS A 500 5.12 -19.62 10.31
CA HIS A 500 5.53 -21.01 10.59
C HIS A 500 6.40 -21.63 9.48
N ILE A 501 7.06 -20.80 8.66
CA ILE A 501 8.00 -21.26 7.64
C ILE A 501 9.06 -22.16 8.28
N GLY A 502 9.27 -23.35 7.69
CA GLY A 502 10.27 -24.32 8.16
C GLY A 502 9.80 -25.26 9.27
N TYR A 503 8.56 -25.16 9.73
CA TYR A 503 8.00 -26.05 10.76
C TYR A 503 6.89 -26.94 10.22
N THR A 504 6.80 -28.17 10.71
CA THR A 504 5.75 -29.10 10.30
C THR A 504 4.42 -28.78 10.99
N LEU A 505 3.31 -29.12 10.33
CA LEU A 505 1.97 -28.92 10.88
C LEU A 505 1.73 -29.73 12.16
N ASP A 506 2.27 -30.95 12.22
CA ASP A 506 2.14 -31.79 13.42
C ASP A 506 2.90 -31.22 14.62
N TYR A 507 4.07 -30.60 14.36
CA TYR A 507 4.85 -29.97 15.42
C TYR A 507 4.11 -28.77 15.99
N THR A 508 3.66 -27.87 15.12
CA THR A 508 2.94 -26.65 15.50
C THR A 508 1.62 -26.95 16.22
N ARG A 509 0.83 -27.94 15.76
CA ARG A 509 -0.40 -28.37 16.45
C ARG A 509 -0.14 -28.76 17.91
N LYS A 510 0.91 -29.52 18.20
CA LYS A 510 1.30 -29.89 19.57
C LYS A 510 1.63 -28.68 20.45
N LEU A 511 2.17 -27.61 19.87
CA LEU A 511 2.40 -26.36 20.61
C LEU A 511 1.06 -25.70 20.93
N TYR A 512 0.20 -25.50 19.93
CA TYR A 512 -1.10 -24.82 20.09
C TYR A 512 -2.12 -25.62 20.90
N GLU A 513 -1.97 -26.94 21.05
CA GLU A 513 -2.75 -27.73 22.02
C GLU A 513 -2.58 -27.21 23.45
N ARG A 514 -1.37 -26.75 23.80
CA ARG A 514 -1.01 -26.21 25.11
C ARG A 514 -1.29 -24.72 25.26
N ILE A 515 -1.86 -24.10 24.23
CA ILE A 515 -2.31 -22.70 24.20
C ILE A 515 -3.83 -22.68 24.40
N SER A 516 -4.28 -21.85 25.33
CA SER A 516 -5.71 -21.73 25.65
C SER A 516 -6.44 -20.88 24.63
N LYS A 517 -5.83 -19.77 24.21
CA LYS A 517 -6.42 -18.80 23.30
C LYS A 517 -5.40 -18.23 22.31
N ILE A 518 -5.84 -18.06 21.07
CA ILE A 518 -5.09 -17.45 19.98
C ILE A 518 -5.77 -16.12 19.65
N ILE A 519 -5.05 -15.02 19.78
CA ILE A 519 -5.54 -13.67 19.53
C ILE A 519 -5.09 -13.28 18.12
N CYS A 520 -6.06 -13.12 17.23
CA CYS A 520 -5.85 -12.71 15.85
C CYS A 520 -6.23 -11.23 15.66
N PRO A 521 -5.41 -10.46 14.93
CA PRO A 521 -5.65 -9.04 14.68
C PRO A 521 -6.77 -8.84 13.67
N THR A 522 -7.00 -9.80 12.76
CA THR A 522 -8.03 -9.72 11.72
C THR A 522 -8.72 -11.06 11.49
N GLU A 523 -9.92 -11.01 10.93
CA GLU A 523 -10.66 -12.21 10.50
C GLU A 523 -9.87 -12.97 9.42
N LYS A 524 -9.17 -12.26 8.53
CA LYS A 524 -8.31 -12.85 7.50
C LYS A 524 -7.23 -13.73 8.11
N ILE A 525 -6.53 -13.24 9.15
CA ILE A 525 -5.50 -14.03 9.83
C ILE A 525 -6.13 -15.22 10.57
N ARG A 526 -7.28 -15.03 11.25
CA ARG A 526 -8.04 -16.14 11.86
C ARG A 526 -8.28 -17.28 10.88
N GLN A 527 -8.72 -16.97 9.66
CA GLN A 527 -8.99 -17.99 8.63
C GLN A 527 -7.73 -18.79 8.26
N THR A 528 -6.56 -18.14 8.14
CA THR A 528 -5.31 -18.86 7.84
C THR A 528 -4.92 -19.85 8.93
N TYR A 529 -5.20 -19.51 10.20
CA TYR A 529 -4.97 -20.38 11.34
C TYR A 529 -6.00 -21.51 11.42
N LEU A 530 -7.27 -21.26 11.10
CA LEU A 530 -8.31 -22.31 11.04
C LEU A 530 -8.03 -23.33 9.94
N VAL A 531 -7.57 -22.87 8.77
CA VAL A 531 -7.18 -23.76 7.65
C VAL A 531 -6.03 -24.69 8.06
N ALA A 532 -5.04 -24.17 8.81
CA ALA A 532 -3.90 -24.97 9.24
C ALA A 532 -4.22 -25.87 10.44
N LEU A 533 -4.72 -25.29 11.54
CA LEU A 533 -4.93 -25.98 12.81
C LEU A 533 -6.21 -26.83 12.81
N GLY A 534 -7.21 -26.48 12.00
CA GLY A 534 -8.50 -27.15 11.87
C GLY A 534 -9.64 -26.41 12.58
N GLU A 535 -10.88 -26.69 12.18
CA GLU A 535 -12.11 -26.05 12.70
C GLU A 535 -12.32 -26.27 14.21
N SER A 536 -11.72 -27.32 14.79
CA SER A 536 -11.77 -27.55 16.25
C SER A 536 -11.15 -26.42 17.09
N TYR A 537 -10.33 -25.57 16.47
CA TYR A 537 -9.74 -24.39 17.10
C TYR A 537 -10.64 -23.14 17.04
N GLU A 538 -11.83 -23.22 16.44
CA GLU A 538 -12.73 -22.08 16.28
C GLU A 538 -13.00 -21.33 17.59
N ASN A 539 -13.29 -22.07 18.66
CA ASN A 539 -13.55 -21.49 19.99
C ASN A 539 -12.28 -21.04 20.73
N LYS A 540 -11.09 -21.40 20.22
CA LYS A 540 -9.80 -20.96 20.76
C LYS A 540 -9.31 -19.67 20.12
N ILE A 541 -9.84 -19.27 18.96
CA ILE A 541 -9.36 -18.09 18.22
C ILE A 541 -10.30 -16.90 18.44
N GLU A 542 -9.77 -15.80 18.99
CA GLU A 542 -10.48 -14.53 19.13
C GLU A 542 -9.95 -13.49 18.14
N VAL A 543 -10.85 -12.70 17.56
CA VAL A 543 -10.48 -11.61 16.64
C VAL A 543 -10.69 -10.25 17.32
N ILE A 544 -9.60 -9.54 17.56
CA ILE A 544 -9.62 -8.26 18.29
C ILE A 544 -9.80 -7.02 17.38
N ASP A 545 -9.54 -7.14 16.08
CA ASP A 545 -9.65 -6.04 15.09
C ASP A 545 -8.90 -4.77 15.51
N ASN A 546 -7.58 -4.88 15.61
CA ASN A 546 -6.71 -3.83 16.15
C ASN A 546 -6.01 -3.00 15.06
N GLY A 547 -6.54 -2.98 13.83
CA GLY A 547 -5.99 -2.19 12.73
C GLY A 547 -4.63 -2.65 12.18
N CYS A 548 -3.94 -3.61 12.82
CA CYS A 548 -2.77 -4.28 12.25
C CYS A 548 -3.22 -5.15 11.07
N ARG A 549 -3.15 -4.61 9.86
CA ARG A 549 -3.40 -5.35 8.61
C ARG A 549 -2.13 -5.98 8.07
#